data_AF-A0A2I0JWG3-F1
#
_entry.id   AF-A0A2I0JWG3-F1
#
_cell.length_a   1.000
_cell.length_b   1.000
_cell.length_c   1.000
_cell.angle_alpha   90.00
_cell.angle_beta   90.00
_cell.angle_gamma   90.00
#
_symmetry.space_group_name_H-M   'P 1'
#
loop_
_entity.id
_entity.type
_entity.pdbx_description
1 polymer ?
#
loop_
_entity_poly.entity_id
_entity_poly.type
_entity_poly.pdbx_seq_one_letter_code
_entity_poly.pdbx_strand_id
1 'polypeptide(L)'
;MGRGPPLKRKKKVPSFFKLFLGDFPSELKVPPAFIKNFRRMLPNKVWVKSDDLESALSWRVKLRKNGTGCYLSHGWEKIARDLKLKLGDLLIFKLVAEEALEVVV
;
A
#
# COMPACT_ATOMS: atom_id res chain seq x y z
N MET A 1 -39.06 5.57 -23.91
CA MET A 1 -37.70 6.14 -23.70
C MET A 1 -36.94 5.20 -22.76
N GLY A 2 -35.89 4.56 -23.25
CA GLY A 2 -35.19 3.48 -22.55
C GLY A 2 -34.48 3.98 -21.29
N ARG A 3 -34.60 3.24 -20.20
CA ARG A 3 -33.74 3.41 -19.03
C ARG A 3 -32.34 3.04 -19.46
N GLY A 4 -31.42 4.01 -19.51
CA GLY A 4 -30.01 3.74 -19.80
C GLY A 4 -29.46 2.68 -18.84
N PRO A 5 -28.49 1.86 -19.26
CA PRO A 5 -27.94 0.82 -18.42
C PRO A 5 -27.43 1.42 -17.10
N PRO A 6 -27.62 0.74 -15.95
CA PRO A 6 -27.13 1.25 -14.69
C PRO A 6 -25.62 1.43 -14.79
N LEU A 7 -25.14 2.65 -14.56
CA LEU A 7 -23.71 2.93 -14.46
C LEU A 7 -23.16 2.04 -13.34
N LYS A 8 -22.45 0.95 -13.72
CA LYS A 8 -21.75 0.09 -12.77
C LYS A 8 -20.87 1.01 -11.92
N ARG A 9 -21.21 1.18 -10.64
CA ARG A 9 -20.37 1.92 -9.68
C ARG A 9 -18.98 1.32 -9.76
N LYS A 10 -18.00 2.07 -10.29
CA LYS A 10 -16.60 1.67 -10.23
C LYS A 10 -16.28 1.44 -8.75
N LYS A 11 -15.92 0.20 -8.37
CA LYS A 11 -15.44 -0.07 -7.01
C LYS A 11 -14.23 0.84 -6.80
N LYS A 12 -14.34 1.78 -5.85
CA LYS A 12 -13.19 2.61 -5.48
C LYS A 12 -12.14 1.68 -4.91
N VAL A 13 -10.96 1.67 -5.54
CA VAL A 13 -9.80 0.94 -5.04
C VAL A 13 -9.43 1.59 -3.71
N PRO A 14 -9.44 0.85 -2.60
CA PRO A 14 -9.12 1.46 -1.33
C PRO A 14 -7.64 1.80 -1.28
N SER A 15 -7.36 3.02 -0.89
CA SER A 15 -6.02 3.56 -0.83
C SER A 15 -5.76 4.36 0.43
N PHE A 16 -4.49 4.45 0.81
CA PHE A 16 -4.00 5.37 1.82
C PHE A 16 -2.66 5.93 1.37
N PHE A 17 -2.28 7.09 1.88
CA PHE A 17 -0.96 7.66 1.61
C PHE A 17 -0.14 7.77 2.89
N LYS A 18 1.18 7.84 2.72
CA LYS A 18 2.13 8.06 3.79
C LYS A 18 3.30 8.89 3.27
N LEU A 19 3.65 9.93 4.02
CA LEU A 19 4.85 10.72 3.76
C LEU A 19 6.08 9.99 4.31
N PHE A 20 7.14 9.93 3.51
CA PHE A 20 8.46 9.52 3.92
C PHE A 20 9.16 10.71 4.56
N LEU A 21 9.43 10.63 5.86
CA LEU A 21 10.03 11.73 6.63
C LEU A 21 11.49 11.44 7.03
N GLY A 22 12.19 10.61 6.27
CA GLY A 22 13.61 10.29 6.48
C GLY A 22 13.86 9.17 7.49
N ASP A 23 12.97 8.98 8.46
CA ASP A 23 13.06 7.94 9.47
C ASP A 23 11.77 7.11 9.48
N PHE A 24 11.73 6.04 8.70
CA PHE A 24 10.86 4.94 9.09
C PHE A 24 11.66 4.01 10.00
N PRO A 25 11.09 3.59 11.15
CA PRO A 25 11.59 2.39 11.80
C PRO A 25 11.53 1.24 10.78
N SER A 26 12.13 0.08 11.07
CA SER A 26 12.11 -1.12 10.21
C SER A 26 10.70 -1.63 9.84
N GLU A 27 9.65 -0.89 10.18
CA GLU A 27 8.24 -1.19 9.96
C GLU A 27 7.41 0.07 9.58
N LEU A 28 6.51 -0.06 8.60
CA LEU A 28 5.53 0.97 8.25
C LEU A 28 4.21 0.76 9.01
N LYS A 29 3.80 1.72 9.86
CA LYS A 29 2.48 1.67 10.47
C LYS A 29 1.37 1.96 9.45
N VAL A 30 0.50 0.98 9.25
CA VAL A 30 -0.67 1.13 8.39
C VAL A 30 -1.75 1.92 9.14
N PRO A 31 -2.39 2.93 8.54
CA PRO A 31 -3.42 3.71 9.19
C PRO A 31 -4.56 2.83 9.73
N PRO A 32 -4.96 2.96 11.02
CA PRO A 32 -5.97 2.10 11.62
C PRO A 32 -7.34 2.20 10.92
N ALA A 33 -7.65 3.35 10.32
CA ALA A 33 -8.85 3.51 9.49
C ALA A 33 -8.84 2.59 8.27
N PHE A 34 -7.67 2.41 7.63
CA PHE A 34 -7.50 1.46 6.53
C PHE A 34 -7.63 0.02 7.02
N ILE A 35 -7.00 -0.30 8.14
CA ILE A 35 -7.10 -1.63 8.76
C ILE A 35 -8.54 -1.97 9.12
N LYS A 36 -9.31 -1.04 9.68
CA LYS A 36 -10.71 -1.28 10.10
C LYS A 36 -11.58 -1.75 8.94
N ASN A 37 -11.38 -1.18 7.76
CA ASN A 37 -12.17 -1.50 6.57
C ASN A 37 -11.63 -2.73 5.80
N PHE A 38 -10.33 -3.00 5.89
CA PHE A 38 -9.67 -4.04 5.06
C PHE A 38 -8.99 -5.14 5.88
N ARG A 39 -9.28 -5.29 7.19
CA ARG A 39 -8.61 -6.20 8.14
C ARG A 39 -8.44 -7.65 7.64
N ARG A 40 -9.42 -8.14 6.87
CA ARG A 40 -9.47 -9.48 6.27
C ARG A 40 -8.66 -9.60 4.96
N MET A 41 -8.42 -8.50 4.27
CA MET A 41 -7.82 -8.42 2.93
C MET A 41 -6.46 -7.71 2.97
N LEU A 42 -5.78 -7.73 4.12
CA LEU A 42 -4.46 -7.13 4.22
C LEU A 42 -3.43 -8.10 3.64
N PRO A 43 -2.67 -7.67 2.63
CA PRO A 43 -1.84 -8.59 1.89
C PRO A 43 -0.52 -8.90 2.59
N ASN A 44 0.01 -10.10 2.30
CA ASN A 44 1.38 -10.48 2.63
C ASN A 44 2.37 -10.18 1.47
N LYS A 45 1.89 -9.58 0.38
CA LYS A 45 2.69 -9.20 -0.79
C LYS A 45 2.42 -7.74 -1.13
N VAL A 46 3.49 -6.98 -1.31
CA VAL A 46 3.44 -5.59 -1.78
C VAL A 46 4.15 -5.53 -3.11
N TRP A 47 3.43 -5.02 -4.10
CA TRP A 47 3.94 -4.73 -5.43
C TRP A 47 4.23 -3.24 -5.44
N VAL A 48 5.40 -2.84 -5.91
CA VAL A 48 5.69 -1.41 -6.06
C VAL A 48 5.82 -1.12 -7.53
N LYS A 49 5.16 -0.04 -7.92
CA LYS A 49 5.29 0.58 -9.21
C LYS A 49 5.73 2.01 -8.96
N SER A 50 7.02 2.26 -9.07
CA SER A 50 7.52 3.62 -9.20
C SER A 50 7.46 4.03 -10.66
N ASP A 51 7.19 5.30 -10.91
CA ASP A 51 7.28 5.89 -12.25
C ASP A 51 8.72 5.81 -12.80
N ASP A 52 9.72 5.81 -11.91
CA ASP A 52 11.16 5.79 -12.22
C ASP A 52 11.69 4.39 -12.61
N LEU A 53 11.00 3.31 -12.22
CA LEU A 53 11.41 1.95 -12.59
C LEU A 53 10.51 1.45 -13.71
N GLU A 54 11.07 1.30 -14.92
CA GLU A 54 10.40 0.65 -16.06
C GLU A 54 9.93 -0.79 -15.74
N SER A 55 10.43 -1.37 -14.64
CA SER A 55 10.07 -2.70 -14.16
C SER A 55 9.28 -2.63 -12.85
N ALA A 56 8.08 -3.22 -12.85
CA ALA A 56 7.32 -3.46 -11.63
C ALA A 56 8.08 -4.48 -10.76
N LEU A 57 8.61 -4.01 -9.64
CA LEU A 57 9.28 -4.87 -8.67
C LEU A 57 8.24 -5.37 -7.64
N SER A 58 8.46 -6.59 -7.13
CA SER A 58 7.56 -7.21 -6.16
C SER A 58 8.35 -7.64 -4.93
N TRP A 59 7.87 -7.24 -3.75
CA TRP A 59 8.49 -7.58 -2.47
C TRP A 59 7.47 -8.28 -1.59
N ARG A 60 7.94 -9.36 -0.95
CA ARG A 60 7.15 -10.01 0.09
C ARG A 60 7.35 -9.26 1.39
N VAL A 61 6.30 -8.60 1.88
CA VAL A 61 6.33 -7.96 3.19
C VAL A 61 5.56 -8.75 4.22
N LYS A 62 6.04 -8.77 5.46
CA LYS A 62 5.27 -9.36 6.57
C LYS A 62 4.47 -8.29 7.27
N LEU A 63 3.17 -8.52 7.36
CA LEU A 63 2.29 -7.72 8.19
C LEU A 63 2.36 -8.23 9.64
N ARG A 64 2.91 -7.41 10.54
CA ARG A 64 2.81 -7.63 11.99
C ARG A 64 1.56 -6.96 12.52
N LYS A 65 0.76 -7.70 13.31
CA LYS A 65 -0.37 -7.15 14.06
C LYS A 65 -0.01 -7.19 15.54
N ASN A 66 0.06 -6.03 16.16
CA ASN A 66 0.24 -5.89 17.61
C ASN A 66 -1.01 -5.21 18.20
N GLY A 67 -1.15 -5.18 19.53
CA GLY A 67 -2.28 -4.53 20.21
C GLY A 67 -2.50 -3.05 19.83
N THR A 68 -1.46 -2.38 19.32
CA THR A 68 -1.49 -0.96 18.91
C THR A 68 -1.77 -0.73 17.42
N GLY A 69 -1.84 -1.77 16.59
CA GLY A 69 -2.12 -1.64 15.16
C GLY A 69 -1.46 -2.69 14.27
N CYS A 70 -1.45 -2.41 12.96
CA CYS A 70 -0.81 -3.24 11.95
C CYS A 70 0.39 -2.52 11.34
N TYR A 71 1.46 -3.26 11.10
CA TYR A 71 2.76 -2.75 10.65
C TYR A 71 3.29 -3.61 9.50
N LEU A 72 3.75 -2.98 8.40
CA LEU A 72 4.52 -3.66 7.35
C LEU A 72 5.97 -3.71 7.82
N SER A 73 6.41 -4.86 8.29
CA SER A 73 7.69 -5.01 8.98
C SER A 73 8.77 -5.56 8.04
N HIS A 74 8.92 -6.88 8.02
CA HIS A 74 9.88 -7.58 7.19
C HIS A 74 9.69 -7.23 5.71
N GLY A 75 10.73 -6.77 5.02
CA GLY A 75 10.69 -6.39 3.61
C GLY A 75 10.37 -4.91 3.34
N TRP A 76 9.89 -4.15 4.34
CA TRP A 76 9.64 -2.72 4.20
C TRP A 76 10.93 -1.92 3.94
N GLU A 77 11.99 -2.23 4.67
CA GLU A 77 13.30 -1.59 4.49
C GLU A 77 13.85 -1.78 3.06
N LYS A 78 13.68 -2.98 2.49
CA LYS A 78 14.07 -3.27 1.10
C LYS A 78 13.30 -2.39 0.12
N ILE A 79 11.98 -2.29 0.31
CA ILE A 79 11.13 -1.41 -0.50
C ILE A 79 11.65 0.03 -0.45
N ALA A 80 11.92 0.56 0.75
CA ALA A 80 12.41 1.92 0.89
C ALA A 80 13.76 2.15 0.19
N ARG A 81 14.65 1.15 0.26
CA ARG A 81 15.98 1.19 -0.38
C ARG A 81 15.89 1.10 -1.91
N ASP A 82 15.12 0.15 -2.43
CA ASP A 82 14.96 -0.05 -3.87
C ASP A 82 14.21 1.12 -4.52
N LEU A 83 13.23 1.70 -3.82
CA LEU A 83 12.54 2.92 -4.25
C LEU A 83 13.36 4.20 -4.11
N LYS A 84 14.55 4.12 -3.47
CA LYS A 84 15.40 5.27 -3.16
C LYS A 84 14.61 6.41 -2.50
N LEU A 85 13.71 6.07 -1.57
CA LEU A 85 12.82 7.05 -0.92
C LEU A 85 13.65 8.15 -0.26
N LYS A 86 13.26 9.40 -0.53
CA LYS A 86 13.84 10.62 0.02
C LYS A 86 12.86 11.31 0.94
N LEU A 87 13.39 12.05 1.90
CA LEU A 87 12.58 12.88 2.79
C LEU A 87 11.68 13.79 1.95
N GLY A 88 10.37 13.70 2.19
CA GLY A 88 9.32 14.38 1.44
C GLY A 88 8.53 13.51 0.47
N ASP A 89 8.99 12.29 0.14
CA ASP A 89 8.28 11.42 -0.81
C ASP A 89 6.91 10.99 -0.31
N LEU A 90 5.92 10.98 -1.20
CA LEU A 90 4.53 10.65 -0.89
C LEU A 90 4.19 9.25 -1.41
N LEU A 91 4.18 8.27 -0.52
CA LEU A 91 3.83 6.91 -0.88
C LEU A 91 2.32 6.71 -0.86
N ILE A 92 1.75 6.35 -2.00
CA ILE A 92 0.34 6.02 -2.16
C ILE A 92 0.21 4.51 -2.29
N PHE A 93 -0.44 3.89 -1.31
CA PHE A 93 -0.74 2.46 -1.29
C PHE A 93 -2.16 2.24 -1.80
N LYS A 94 -2.34 1.37 -2.79
CA LYS A 94 -3.63 1.01 -3.39
C LYS A 94 -3.85 -0.49 -3.28
N LEU A 95 -4.97 -0.94 -2.74
CA LEU A 95 -5.29 -2.37 -2.66
C LEU A 95 -5.85 -2.86 -4.00
N VAL A 96 -4.98 -3.35 -4.88
CA VAL A 96 -5.34 -3.77 -6.25
C VAL A 96 -5.89 -5.19 -6.33
N ALA A 97 -5.58 -6.06 -5.36
CA ALA A 97 -6.15 -7.40 -5.22
C ALA A 97 -6.38 -7.74 -3.74
N GLU A 98 -7.07 -8.85 -3.46
CA GLU A 98 -7.33 -9.30 -2.08
C GLU A 98 -6.05 -9.51 -1.26
N GLU A 99 -4.93 -9.75 -1.94
CA GLU A 99 -3.63 -9.99 -1.34
C GLU A 99 -2.49 -9.20 -2.03
N ALA A 100 -2.80 -8.06 -2.66
CA ALA A 100 -1.78 -7.18 -3.23
C ALA A 100 -2.05 -5.70 -2.97
N LEU A 101 -1.06 -5.01 -2.42
CA LEU A 101 -0.99 -3.54 -2.44
C LEU A 101 -0.04 -3.12 -3.57
N GLU A 102 -0.45 -2.13 -4.36
CA GLU A 102 0.38 -1.37 -5.28
C GLU A 102 0.86 -0.10 -4.55
N VAL A 103 2.16 0.13 -4.53
CA VAL A 103 2.76 1.37 -3.99
C VAL A 103 3.20 2.23 -5.15
N VAL A 104 2.78 3.49 -5.13
CA VAL A 104 3.23 4.55 -6.04
C VAL A 104 3.96 5.58 -5.19
N VAL A 105 5.16 5.97 -5.60
CA VAL A 105 5.99 7.00 -4.96
C VAL A 105 5.85 8.29 -5.74
#